data_AF-A0A1F5AY69-F1
#
_entry.id   AF-A0A1F5AY69-F1
#
_cell.length_a   1.000
_cell.length_b   1.000
_cell.length_c   1.000
_cell.angle_alpha   90.00
_cell.angle_beta   90.00
_cell.angle_gamma   90.00
#
_symmetry.space_group_name_H-M   'P 1'
#
loop_
_entity.id
_entity.type
_entity.pdbx_description
1 polymer ?
#
loop_
_entity_poly.entity_id
_entity_poly.type
_entity_poly.pdbx_seq_one_letter_code
_entity_poly.pdbx_strand_id
1 'polypeptide(L)'
;MQRQGFCTHLRTFVTPLLGFYRYDKEAPAALTDAFARIHAANLALYTEMGRKGVPDELMQYPLSLGNMIGFLLASNMLEIEFCNWQRSKFSVNHEVRQIFLAMEQHMRMAYPWWEKLSRANTTPAYIFARGSKGIPLE
;
A
#
# COMPACT_ATOMS: atom_id res chain seq x y z
N MET A 1 28.55 8.64 -15.97
CA MET A 1 27.86 7.33 -15.89
C MET A 1 26.48 7.58 -15.32
N GLN A 2 25.44 7.72 -16.16
CA GLN A 2 24.06 7.82 -15.65
C GLN A 2 23.71 6.44 -15.06
N ARG A 3 23.68 6.34 -13.72
CA ARG A 3 23.19 5.14 -13.04
C ARG A 3 21.70 5.09 -13.31
N GLN A 4 21.27 4.24 -14.25
CA GLN A 4 19.85 4.10 -14.57
C GLN A 4 19.13 3.53 -13.34
N GLY A 5 18.05 4.20 -12.93
CA GLY A 5 17.08 3.63 -12.01
C GLY A 5 16.33 2.49 -12.71
N PHE A 6 16.13 1.38 -12.01
CA PHE A 6 15.30 0.28 -12.48
C PHE A 6 14.39 -0.14 -11.33
N CYS A 7 13.10 -0.16 -11.60
CA CYS A 7 12.09 -0.71 -10.71
C CYS A 7 10.99 -1.34 -11.56
N THR A 8 10.71 -2.61 -11.31
CA THR A 8 9.58 -3.34 -11.87
C THR A 8 8.71 -3.86 -10.74
N HIS A 9 7.41 -3.90 -10.98
CA HIS A 9 6.46 -4.48 -10.05
C HIS A 9 5.47 -5.37 -10.79
N LEU A 10 5.07 -6.44 -10.11
CA LEU A 10 4.01 -7.35 -10.52
C LEU A 10 2.99 -7.40 -9.40
N ARG A 11 1.70 -7.47 -9.73
CA ARG A 11 0.63 -7.71 -8.75
C ARG A 11 -0.09 -9.02 -9.06
N THR A 12 -0.70 -9.60 -8.03
CA THR A 12 -1.70 -10.66 -8.21
C THR A 12 -2.99 -10.09 -8.80
N PHE A 13 -3.89 -10.97 -9.25
CA PHE A 13 -5.27 -10.57 -9.52
C PHE A 13 -5.94 -10.00 -8.27
N VAL A 14 -6.90 -9.09 -8.49
CA VAL A 14 -7.76 -8.59 -7.41
C VAL A 14 -8.76 -9.70 -7.09
N THR A 15 -8.64 -10.29 -5.91
CA THR A 15 -9.57 -11.31 -5.43
C THR A 15 -9.95 -10.99 -3.98
N PRO A 16 -11.15 -11.37 -3.52
CA PRO A 16 -11.54 -11.18 -2.12
C PRO A 16 -10.84 -12.18 -1.17
N LEU A 17 -10.02 -13.10 -1.69
CA LEU A 17 -9.44 -14.22 -0.94
C LEU A 17 -8.32 -13.81 0.01
N LEU A 18 -7.62 -12.71 -0.29
CA LEU A 18 -6.54 -12.19 0.55
C LEU A 18 -7.04 -11.27 1.69
N GLY A 19 -8.36 -11.06 1.76
CA GLY A 19 -8.99 -10.17 2.72
C GLY A 19 -9.32 -8.80 2.14
N PHE A 20 -9.77 -7.92 3.03
CA PHE A 20 -10.21 -6.57 2.70
C PHE A 20 -9.52 -5.56 3.60
N TYR A 21 -9.24 -4.40 3.03
CA TYR A 21 -8.59 -3.28 3.71
C TYR A 21 -9.32 -2.94 5.02
N ARG A 22 -8.52 -2.75 6.08
CA ARG A 22 -8.99 -2.32 7.39
C ARG A 22 -8.43 -0.94 7.68
N TYR A 23 -9.31 -0.01 8.03
CA TYR A 23 -8.89 1.32 8.45
C TYR A 23 -8.16 1.21 9.79
N ASP A 24 -6.92 1.68 9.85
CA ASP A 24 -6.03 1.54 10.99
C ASP A 24 -6.02 2.76 11.93
N LYS A 25 -6.99 3.67 11.75
CA LYS A 25 -7.19 4.90 12.53
C LYS A 25 -8.55 4.90 13.20
N GLU A 26 -8.76 5.82 14.12
CA GLU A 26 -10.09 6.08 14.68
C GLU A 26 -11.08 6.35 13.55
N ALA A 27 -12.07 5.46 13.44
CA ALA A 27 -13.14 5.52 12.46
C ALA A 27 -14.49 5.30 13.12
N PRO A 28 -15.57 5.84 12.53
CA PRO A 28 -16.93 5.51 12.95
C PRO A 28 -17.15 3.99 12.89
N ALA A 29 -17.80 3.42 13.91
CA ALA A 29 -18.08 1.97 13.97
C ALA A 29 -18.79 1.45 12.70
N ALA A 30 -19.67 2.26 12.12
CA ALA A 30 -20.38 1.95 10.88
C ALA A 30 -19.46 1.70 9.67
N LEU A 31 -18.23 2.23 9.66
CA LEU A 31 -17.27 2.01 8.57
C LEU A 31 -16.79 0.55 8.54
N THR A 32 -16.54 -0.03 9.70
CA THR A 32 -16.13 -1.43 9.83
C THR A 32 -17.22 -2.37 9.31
N ASP A 33 -18.47 -2.10 9.67
CA ASP A 33 -19.62 -2.87 9.20
C ASP A 33 -19.81 -2.74 7.68
N ALA A 34 -19.61 -1.53 7.14
CA ALA A 34 -19.67 -1.30 5.70
C ALA A 34 -18.59 -2.09 4.95
N PHE A 35 -17.35 -2.09 5.44
CA PHE A 35 -16.25 -2.86 4.84
C PHE A 35 -16.50 -4.36 4.90
N ALA A 36 -17.00 -4.88 6.03
CA ALA A 36 -17.36 -6.29 6.16
C ALA A 36 -18.46 -6.70 5.16
N ARG A 37 -19.50 -5.86 5.00
CA ARG A 37 -20.57 -6.11 4.02
C ARG A 37 -20.08 -6.09 2.58
N ILE A 38 -19.22 -5.13 2.22
CA ILE A 38 -18.63 -5.05 0.88
C ILE A 38 -17.75 -6.26 0.61
N HIS A 39 -16.92 -6.67 1.57
CA HIS A 39 -16.07 -7.85 1.44
C HIS A 39 -16.89 -9.12 1.23
N ALA A 40 -17.96 -9.31 2.00
CA ALA A 40 -18.88 -10.43 1.83
C ALA A 40 -19.56 -10.43 0.45
N ALA A 41 -19.99 -9.26 -0.04
CA ALA A 41 -20.58 -9.12 -1.37
C ALA A 41 -19.57 -9.44 -2.48
N ASN A 42 -18.33 -8.94 -2.37
CA ASN A 42 -17.25 -9.27 -3.29
C ASN A 42 -16.98 -10.78 -3.32
N LEU A 43 -16.94 -11.44 -2.15
CA LEU A 43 -16.72 -12.88 -2.05
C LEU A 43 -17.84 -13.70 -2.71
N ALA A 44 -19.10 -13.31 -2.47
CA ALA A 44 -20.25 -13.95 -3.09
C ALA A 44 -20.23 -13.81 -4.62
N LEU A 45 -19.98 -12.60 -5.12
CA LEU A 45 -19.89 -12.32 -6.55
C LEU A 45 -18.73 -13.08 -7.21
N TYR A 46 -17.54 -13.06 -6.60
CA TYR A 46 -16.37 -13.80 -7.09
C TYR A 46 -16.64 -15.30 -7.19
N THR A 47 -17.26 -15.88 -6.16
CA THR A 47 -17.64 -17.30 -6.15
C THR A 47 -18.64 -17.64 -7.25
N GLU A 48 -19.63 -16.78 -7.48
CA GLU A 48 -20.64 -16.98 -8.53
C GLU A 48 -20.04 -16.87 -9.93
N MET A 49 -19.15 -15.91 -10.17
CA MET A 49 -18.42 -15.79 -11.43
C MET A 49 -17.56 -17.03 -11.70
N GLY A 50 -16.87 -17.55 -10.68
CA GLY A 50 -16.10 -18.79 -10.76
C GLY A 50 -16.97 -19.99 -11.13
N ARG A 51 -18.16 -20.12 -10.52
CA ARG A 51 -19.12 -21.18 -10.88
C ARG A 51 -19.62 -21.10 -12.32
N LYS A 52 -19.71 -19.89 -12.88
CA LYS A 52 -20.10 -19.65 -14.27
C LYS A 52 -18.95 -19.78 -15.27
N GLY A 53 -17.74 -20.11 -14.81
CA GLY A 53 -16.57 -20.27 -15.68
C GLY A 53 -16.07 -18.95 -16.29
N VAL A 54 -16.31 -17.82 -15.63
CA VAL A 54 -15.70 -16.54 -16.02
C VAL A 54 -14.17 -16.67 -15.86
N PRO A 55 -13.34 -16.20 -16.79
CA PRO A 55 -11.88 -16.19 -16.60
C PRO A 55 -11.45 -15.28 -15.43
N ASP A 56 -10.42 -15.68 -14.68
CA ASP A 56 -9.91 -14.93 -13.52
C ASP A 56 -9.52 -13.49 -13.88
N GLU A 57 -8.98 -13.28 -15.10
CA GLU A 57 -8.61 -11.97 -15.62
C GLU A 57 -9.80 -11.03 -15.73
N LEU A 58 -11.01 -11.56 -15.96
CA LEU A 58 -12.24 -10.78 -16.07
C LEU A 58 -12.95 -10.62 -14.72
N MET A 59 -12.80 -11.60 -13.82
CA MET A 59 -13.42 -11.57 -12.49
C MET A 59 -12.96 -10.41 -11.62
N GLN A 60 -11.79 -9.82 -11.88
CA GLN A 60 -11.25 -8.71 -11.08
C GLN A 60 -11.99 -7.38 -11.28
N TYR A 61 -12.60 -7.14 -12.45
CA TYR A 61 -13.17 -5.84 -12.82
C TYR A 61 -14.45 -5.44 -12.07
N PRO A 62 -15.41 -6.34 -11.80
CA PRO A 62 -16.64 -5.96 -11.10
C PRO A 62 -16.48 -5.88 -9.57
N LEU A 63 -15.33 -6.29 -9.02
CA LEU A 63 -15.10 -6.26 -7.58
C LEU A 63 -14.86 -4.83 -7.08
N SER A 64 -15.44 -4.50 -5.93
CA SER A 64 -15.21 -3.20 -5.30
C SER A 64 -13.76 -3.05 -4.83
N LEU A 65 -13.23 -1.82 -4.88
CA LEU A 65 -11.92 -1.47 -4.35
C LEU A 65 -11.83 -1.79 -2.84
N GLY A 66 -10.62 -2.17 -2.40
CA GLY A 66 -10.33 -2.50 -1.00
C GLY A 66 -9.95 -3.97 -0.77
N ASN A 67 -10.18 -4.85 -1.74
CA ASN A 67 -9.60 -6.20 -1.68
C ASN A 67 -8.07 -6.12 -1.63
N MET A 68 -7.46 -6.89 -0.74
CA MET A 68 -6.01 -6.97 -0.65
C MET A 68 -5.42 -7.65 -1.89
N ILE A 69 -4.24 -7.21 -2.31
CA ILE A 69 -3.49 -7.80 -3.41
C ILE A 69 -2.08 -8.14 -2.95
N GLY A 70 -1.54 -9.25 -3.46
CA GLY A 70 -0.11 -9.50 -3.39
C GLY A 70 0.60 -8.65 -4.44
N PHE A 71 1.82 -8.22 -4.13
CA PHE A 71 2.69 -7.62 -5.12
C PHE A 71 4.15 -8.05 -4.90
N LEU A 72 4.89 -8.12 -5.99
CA LEU A 72 6.32 -8.32 -6.03
C LEU A 72 6.95 -7.04 -6.58
N LEU A 73 8.01 -6.58 -5.93
CA LEU A 73 8.79 -5.42 -6.35
C LEU A 73 10.25 -5.86 -6.51
N ALA A 74 10.84 -5.60 -7.68
CA ALA A 74 12.26 -5.79 -7.92
C ALA A 74 12.86 -4.47 -8.40
N SER A 75 13.91 -4.02 -7.75
CA SER A 75 14.48 -2.70 -7.98
C SER A 75 15.93 -2.65 -7.56
N ASN A 76 16.70 -1.76 -8.19
CA ASN A 76 18.05 -1.49 -7.73
C ASN A 76 18.04 -0.54 -6.52
N MET A 77 19.14 -0.50 -5.76
CA MET A 77 19.21 0.29 -4.52
C MET A 77 19.00 1.79 -4.74
N LEU A 78 19.45 2.33 -5.87
CA LEU A 78 19.26 3.75 -6.20
C LEU A 78 17.77 4.09 -6.33
N GLU A 79 17.02 3.25 -7.04
CA GLU A 79 15.61 3.46 -7.29
C GLU A 79 14.75 3.16 -6.05
N ILE A 80 15.13 2.17 -5.23
CA ILE A 80 14.50 1.95 -3.91
C ILE A 80 14.71 3.17 -3.01
N GLU A 81 15.91 3.75 -2.95
CA GLU A 81 16.15 4.96 -2.17
C GLU A 81 15.26 6.12 -2.63
N PHE A 82 15.21 6.35 -3.95
CA PHE A 82 14.35 7.39 -4.53
C PHE A 82 12.88 7.16 -4.19
N CYS A 83 12.39 5.93 -4.33
CA CYS A 83 11.02 5.58 -4.00
C CYS A 83 10.73 5.75 -2.51
N ASN A 84 11.60 5.28 -1.62
CA ASN A 84 11.47 5.48 -0.17
C ASN A 84 11.42 6.97 0.16
N TRP A 85 12.30 7.79 -0.42
CA TRP A 85 12.30 9.25 -0.22
C TRP A 85 10.99 9.90 -0.68
N GLN A 86 10.49 9.56 -1.87
CA GLN A 86 9.26 10.18 -2.41
C GLN A 86 8.00 9.70 -1.68
N ARG A 87 7.96 8.44 -1.25
CA ARG A 87 6.74 7.80 -0.72
C ARG A 87 6.65 7.80 0.81
N SER A 88 7.71 8.21 1.51
CA SER A 88 7.70 8.41 2.96
C SER A 88 7.30 9.83 3.39
N LYS A 89 7.09 10.76 2.44
CA LYS A 89 6.66 12.13 2.74
C LYS A 89 5.29 12.18 3.39
N PHE A 90 5.04 13.20 4.20
CA PHE A 90 3.75 13.38 4.87
C PHE A 90 2.57 13.63 3.92
N SER A 91 2.86 14.14 2.71
CA SER A 91 1.90 14.35 1.64
C SER A 91 1.60 13.09 0.82
N VAL A 92 2.03 11.92 1.28
CA VAL A 92 1.72 10.65 0.63
C VAL A 92 0.56 10.00 1.38
N ASN A 93 -0.34 9.38 0.62
CA ASN A 93 -1.41 8.57 1.17
C ASN A 93 -0.88 7.59 2.23
N HIS A 94 -1.59 7.47 3.35
CA HIS A 94 -1.15 6.73 4.52
C HIS A 94 -0.77 5.28 4.21
N GLU A 95 -1.62 4.59 3.45
CA GLU A 95 -1.46 3.19 3.12
C GLU A 95 -0.18 2.96 2.30
N VAL A 96 0.04 3.81 1.28
CA VAL A 96 1.26 3.78 0.49
C VAL A 96 2.47 4.08 1.37
N ARG A 97 2.36 5.08 2.26
CA ARG A 97 3.45 5.46 3.15
C ARG A 97 3.84 4.32 4.09
N GLN A 98 2.87 3.58 4.65
CA GLN A 98 3.15 2.41 5.50
C GLN A 98 3.96 1.33 4.77
N ILE A 99 3.64 1.05 3.51
CA ILE A 99 4.40 0.09 2.69
C ILE A 99 5.87 0.52 2.58
N PHE A 100 6.12 1.78 2.23
CA PHE A 100 7.48 2.28 2.05
C PHE A 100 8.25 2.46 3.36
N LEU A 101 7.57 2.77 4.47
CA LEU A 101 8.18 2.77 5.80
C LEU A 101 8.59 1.35 6.23
N ALA A 102 7.76 0.34 5.97
CA ALA A 102 8.09 -1.05 6.23
C ALA A 102 9.29 -1.52 5.38
N MET A 103 9.32 -1.15 4.09
CA MET A 103 10.47 -1.41 3.22
C MET A 103 11.73 -0.72 3.71
N GLU A 104 11.65 0.55 4.10
CA GLU A 104 12.78 1.31 4.67
C GLU A 104 13.32 0.66 5.94
N GLN A 105 12.44 0.20 6.83
CA GLN A 105 12.84 -0.54 8.03
C GLN A 105 13.59 -1.83 7.66
N HIS A 106 13.09 -2.60 6.69
CA HIS A 106 13.76 -3.82 6.23
C HIS A 106 15.12 -3.53 5.59
N MET A 107 15.24 -2.45 4.81
CA MET A 107 16.52 -2.04 4.22
C MET A 107 17.55 -1.67 5.29
N ARG A 108 17.14 -0.97 6.36
CA ARG A 108 18.04 -0.66 7.50
C ARG A 108 18.47 -1.90 8.27
N MET A 109 17.59 -2.89 8.43
CA MET A 109 17.93 -4.16 9.07
C MET A 109 18.90 -4.98 8.22
N ALA A 110 18.68 -5.05 6.90
CA ALA A 110 19.49 -5.85 5.99
C ALA A 110 20.85 -5.18 5.66
N TYR A 111 20.88 -3.85 5.59
CA TYR A 111 22.04 -3.07 5.20
C TYR A 111 22.30 -1.96 6.22
N PRO A 112 23.16 -2.18 7.24
CA PRO A 112 23.36 -1.21 8.34
C PRO A 112 23.85 0.17 7.88
N TRP A 113 24.49 0.28 6.71
CA TRP A 113 24.93 1.56 6.13
C TRP A 113 23.82 2.30 5.38
N TRP A 114 22.65 1.69 5.19
CA TRP A 114 21.54 2.26 4.41
C TRP A 114 21.07 3.61 4.95
N GLU A 115 21.05 3.77 6.28
CA GLU A 115 20.65 5.01 6.93
C GLU A 115 21.50 6.23 6.54
N LYS A 116 22.74 6.00 6.10
CA LYS A 116 23.65 7.06 5.65
C LYS A 116 23.32 7.57 4.25
N LEU A 117 22.53 6.81 3.49
CA LEU A 117 22.15 7.12 2.11
C LEU A 117 20.67 7.49 2.00
N SER A 118 19.82 6.82 2.78
CA SER A 118 18.37 6.96 2.67
C SER A 118 17.89 8.31 3.15
N ARG A 119 17.17 9.02 2.27
CA ARG A 119 16.48 10.28 2.59
C ARG A 119 15.03 10.05 3.03
N ALA A 120 14.64 8.82 3.33
CA ALA A 120 13.29 8.50 3.76
C ALA A 120 12.95 9.23 5.07
N ASN A 121 11.73 9.80 5.12
CA ASN A 121 11.19 10.36 6.35
C ASN A 121 10.57 9.22 7.18
N THR A 122 11.32 8.73 8.17
CA THR A 122 10.92 7.62 9.04
C THR A 122 10.04 8.04 10.20
N THR A 123 9.62 9.31 10.28
CA THR A 123 8.78 9.81 11.37
C THR A 123 7.40 9.16 11.29
N PRO A 124 6.94 8.42 12.32
CA PRO A 124 5.65 7.71 12.26
C PRO A 124 4.43 8.62 12.08
N ALA A 125 4.55 9.91 12.43
CA ALA A 125 3.45 10.88 12.39
C ALA A 125 2.91 11.08 10.97
N TYR A 126 1.61 10.92 10.76
CA TYR A 126 0.93 11.19 9.49
C TYR A 126 0.36 12.62 9.49
N ILE A 127 0.93 13.53 8.71
CA ILE A 127 0.52 14.96 8.66
C ILE A 127 -0.45 15.25 7.51
N PHE A 128 -1.34 14.31 7.20
CA PHE A 128 -2.49 14.59 6.35
C PHE A 128 -3.79 14.68 7.16
N ALA A 129 -3.69 14.68 8.48
CA ALA A 129 -4.78 15.12 9.33
C ALA A 129 -4.84 16.64 9.28
N ARG A 130 -6.03 17.15 8.92
CA ARG A 130 -6.50 18.51 9.16
C ARG A 130 -6.40 18.82 10.65
N GLY A 131 -5.20 19.08 11.15
CA GLY A 131 -5.00 19.59 12.50
C GLY A 131 -5.43 21.05 12.54
N SER A 132 -6.10 21.45 13.62
CA SER A 132 -6.22 22.86 14.01
C SER A 132 -4.87 23.51 14.34
N LYS A 133 -3.81 22.69 14.42
CA LYS A 133 -2.43 23.12 14.56
C LYS A 133 -1.77 23.06 13.20
N GLY A 134 -1.53 24.23 12.62
CA GLY A 134 -0.76 24.40 11.40
C GLY A 134 0.57 23.67 11.51
N ILE A 135 1.02 23.13 10.38
CA ILE A 135 2.35 22.53 10.23
C ILE A 135 3.37 23.55 10.75
N PRO A 136 4.19 23.24 11.77
CA PRO A 136 5.31 24.09 12.12
C PRO A 136 6.27 24.08 10.94
N LEU A 137 6.40 25.23 10.29
CA LEU A 137 7.50 25.51 9.38
C LEU A 137 8.65 25.95 10.28
N GLU A 138 9.55 25.01 10.58
CA GLU A 138 10.93 25.37 10.94
C GLU A 138 11.71 25.69 9.67
#